data_AF-A0A067GPF2-F1
#
_entry.id   AF-A0A067GPF2-F1
#
_cell.length_a   1.000
_cell.length_b   1.000
_cell.length_c   1.000
_cell.angle_alpha   90.00
_cell.angle_beta   90.00
_cell.angle_gamma   90.00
#
_symmetry.space_group_name_H-M   'P 1'
#
loop_
_entity.id
_entity.type
_entity.pdbx_description
1 polymer ?
#
loop_
_entity_poly.entity_id
_entity_poly.type
_entity_poly.pdbx_seq_one_letter_code
_entity_poly.pdbx_strand_id
1 'polypeptide(L)' 'MGRGDDEVVMMNMEVKPAWLQGLMGETFFGGCGVHENCRKNEKNIFCLLCCLSICPHCLPSHRSHPLLQ' A
#
# COMPACT_ATOMS: atom_id res chain seq x y z
N MET A 1 -28.36 32.74 -27.46
CA MET A 1 -28.27 32.60 -26.00
C MET A 1 -27.48 31.33 -25.73
N GLY A 2 -26.35 31.45 -25.03
CA GLY A 2 -25.27 30.47 -25.01
C GLY A 2 -25.64 29.10 -24.43
N ARG A 3 -24.92 28.10 -24.91
CA ARG A 3 -24.74 26.77 -24.33
C ARG A 3 -24.18 26.88 -22.92
N GLY A 4 -24.60 25.97 -22.05
CA GLY A 4 -23.78 25.57 -20.91
C GLY A 4 -24.57 25.43 -19.62
N ASP A 5 -25.09 24.23 -19.39
CA ASP A 5 -25.26 23.67 -18.03
C ASP A 5 -25.00 22.14 -18.06
N ASP A 6 -24.15 21.69 -18.99
CA ASP A 6 -23.56 20.35 -18.98
C ASP A 6 -22.19 20.47 -18.30
N GLU A 7 -21.92 19.61 -17.32
CA GLU A 7 -20.61 19.35 -16.70
C GLU A 7 -20.07 20.32 -15.63
N VAL A 8 -20.49 20.12 -14.38
CA VAL A 8 -19.57 20.20 -13.23
C VAL A 8 -19.94 19.18 -12.14
N VAL A 9 -19.98 17.89 -12.48
CA VAL A 9 -19.75 16.86 -11.44
C VAL A 9 -18.26 16.86 -11.11
N MET A 10 -17.79 17.91 -10.44
CA MET A 10 -16.50 17.93 -9.78
C MET A 10 -16.62 16.99 -8.57
N MET A 11 -16.59 15.69 -8.85
CA MET A 11 -16.41 14.65 -7.86
C MET A 11 -15.14 15.04 -7.12
N ASN A 12 -15.29 15.33 -5.83
CA ASN A 12 -14.22 15.38 -4.87
C ASN A 12 -13.57 14.00 -4.90
N MET A 13 -12.67 13.79 -5.86
CA MET A 13 -11.83 12.61 -5.95
C MET A 13 -10.88 12.80 -4.79
N GLU A 14 -11.29 12.33 -3.61
CA GLU A 14 -10.41 12.16 -2.47
C GLU A 14 -9.23 11.35 -3.00
N VAL A 15 -8.13 12.04 -3.35
CA VAL A 15 -6.93 11.39 -3.85
C VAL A 15 -6.40 10.61 -2.68
N LYS A 16 -6.79 9.33 -2.63
CA LYS A 16 -6.34 8.43 -1.58
C LYS A 16 -4.82 8.38 -1.66
N PRO A 17 -4.12 8.50 -0.53
CA PRO A 17 -2.68 8.38 -0.55
C PRO A 17 -2.29 6.98 -1.02
N ALA A 18 -1.17 6.86 -1.73
CA ALA A 18 -0.72 5.61 -2.34
C ALA A 18 -0.63 4.45 -1.34
N TRP A 19 -0.21 4.74 -0.10
CA TRP A 19 -0.15 3.74 0.97
C TRP A 19 -1.52 3.16 1.30
N LEU A 20 -2.60 3.96 1.23
CA LEU A 20 -3.95 3.50 1.51
C LEU A 20 -4.47 2.65 0.37
N GLN A 21 -4.21 3.05 -0.88
CA GLN A 21 -4.57 2.25 -2.04
C GLN A 21 -3.81 0.91 -2.06
N GLY A 22 -2.51 0.92 -1.77
CA GLY A 22 -1.70 -0.28 -1.61
C GLY A 22 -2.24 -1.18 -0.52
N LEU A 23 -2.49 -0.62 0.67
CA LEU A 23 -3.03 -1.35 1.81
C LEU A 23 -4.38 -2.02 1.51
N MET A 24 -5.29 -1.31 0.86
CA MET A 24 -6.62 -1.84 0.50
C MET A 24 -6.56 -2.93 -0.59
N GLY A 25 -5.58 -2.87 -1.48
CA GLY A 25 -5.39 -3.87 -2.54
C GLY A 25 -4.54 -5.07 -2.12
N GLU A 26 -3.90 -4.99 -0.96
CA GLU A 26 -2.94 -5.99 -0.51
C GLU A 26 -3.64 -7.22 0.09
N THR A 27 -3.22 -8.40 -0.32
CA THR A 27 -3.59 -9.65 0.36
C THR A 27 -2.49 -10.00 1.37
N PHE A 28 -2.72 -9.63 2.62
CA PHE A 28 -1.83 -9.98 3.73
C PHE A 28 -1.65 -11.50 3.88
N PHE A 29 -0.60 -11.92 4.59
CA PHE A 29 -0.28 -13.32 4.92
C PHE A 29 0.30 -14.16 3.78
N GLY A 30 0.62 -13.55 2.63
CA GLY A 30 1.43 -14.20 1.60
C GLY A 30 2.89 -14.42 2.06
N GLY A 31 3.55 -15.45 1.52
CA GLY A 31 4.98 -15.66 1.75
C GLY A 31 5.84 -14.59 1.09
N CYS A 32 6.94 -14.20 1.74
CA CYS A 32 7.95 -13.34 1.12
C CYS A 32 8.74 -14.12 0.07
N GLY A 33 8.67 -13.70 -1.21
CA GLY A 33 9.44 -14.34 -2.28
C GLY A 33 10.95 -14.19 -2.15
N VAL A 34 11.44 -13.09 -1.55
CA VAL A 34 12.89 -12.90 -1.31
C VAL A 34 13.39 -13.80 -0.17
N HIS A 35 12.53 -14.09 0.81
CA HIS A 35 12.86 -14.87 1.99
C HIS A 35 12.05 -16.17 2.05
N GLU A 36 11.79 -16.79 0.89
CA GLU A 36 10.89 -17.96 0.80
C GLU A 36 11.38 -19.15 1.64
N ASN A 37 12.70 -19.30 1.77
CA ASN A 37 13.32 -20.42 2.49
C ASN A 37 13.57 -20.12 3.98
N CYS A 38 13.23 -18.91 4.45
CA CYS A 38 13.38 -18.53 5.84
C CYS A 38 12.13 -18.88 6.64
N ARG A 39 12.30 -19.35 7.88
CA ARG A 39 11.17 -19.44 8.83
C ARG A 39 10.64 -18.03 9.13
N LYS A 40 9.33 -17.92 9.38
CA LYS A 40 8.65 -16.63 9.64
C LYS A 40 8.80 -15.63 8.47
N ASN A 41 8.63 -16.12 7.25
CA ASN A 41 8.67 -15.31 6.03
C ASN A 41 7.31 -14.75 5.62
N GLU A 42 6.30 -14.90 6.45
CA GLU A 42 4.97 -14.36 6.21
C GLU A 42 5.02 -12.82 6.12
N LYS A 43 4.38 -12.27 5.09
CA LYS A 43 4.18 -10.84 4.93
C LYS A 43 3.00 -10.39 5.77
N ASN A 44 3.30 -9.87 6.96
CA ASN A 44 2.32 -9.34 7.91
C ASN A 44 2.66 -7.90 8.35
N ILE A 45 3.53 -7.22 7.61
CA ILE A 45 3.95 -5.84 7.88
C ILE A 45 3.77 -5.06 6.59
N PHE A 46 3.09 -3.93 6.63
CA PHE A 46 2.96 -3.03 5.48
C PHE A 46 3.85 -1.81 5.65
N CYS A 47 4.73 -1.56 4.68
CA CYS A 47 5.54 -0.36 4.68
C CYS A 47 4.78 0.79 4.00
N LEU A 48 4.46 1.84 4.76
CA LEU A 48 3.67 2.97 4.25
C LEU A 48 4.45 3.82 3.24
N LEU A 49 5.78 3.87 3.36
CA LEU A 49 6.61 4.60 2.39
C LEU A 49 6.78 3.82 1.08
N CYS A 50 6.97 2.51 1.15
CA CYS A 50 7.16 1.66 -0.03
C CYS A 50 5.86 1.16 -0.64
N CYS A 51 4.73 1.30 0.07
CA CYS A 51 3.43 0.78 -0.32
C CYS A 51 3.47 -0.73 -0.62
N LEU A 52 4.13 -1.52 0.24
CA LEU A 52 4.35 -2.95 0.04
C LEU A 52 4.20 -3.74 1.33
N SER A 53 3.59 -4.92 1.21
CA SER A 53 3.65 -5.98 2.22
C SER A 53 5.01 -6.68 2.28
N ILE A 54 5.60 -6.73 3.48
CA ILE A 54 6.93 -7.25 3.79
C ILE A 54 6.89 -8.23 4.98
N CYS A 55 7.89 -9.08 5.09
CA CYS A 55 8.06 -9.99 6.24
C CYS A 55 9.06 -9.42 7.26
N PRO A 56 9.19 -10.01 8.47
CA PRO A 56 10.14 -9.56 9.48
C PRO A 56 11.60 -9.49 9.00
N HIS A 57 11.99 -10.34 8.04
CA HIS A 57 13.35 -10.33 7.47
C HIS A 57 13.61 -9.14 6.54
N CYS A 58 12.57 -8.47 6.05
CA CYS A 58 12.72 -7.24 5.27
C CYS A 58 12.91 -6.00 6.15
N LEU A 59 12.56 -6.06 7.45
CA LEU A 59 12.67 -4.93 8.37
C LEU A 59 14.03 -4.21 8.38
N PRO A 60 15.18 -4.91 8.31
CA PRO A 60 16.49 -4.26 8.26
C PRO A 60 16.65 -3.25 7.11
N SER A 61 15.97 -3.49 5.98
CA SER A 61 15.96 -2.62 4.80
C SER A 61 14.94 -1.48 4.92
N HIS A 62 13.99 -1.58 5.86
CA HIS A 62 12.92 -0.61 6.08
C HIS A 62 13.02 0.08 7.46
N ARG A 63 14.21 0.07 8.09
CA ARG A 63 14.42 0.53 9.47
C ARG A 63 13.95 1.97 9.76
N SER A 64 13.99 2.83 8.75
CA SER A 64 13.60 4.24 8.87
C SER A 64 12.20 4.53 8.30
N HIS A 65 11.49 3.51 7.83
CA HIS A 65 10.19 3.71 7.20
C HIS A 65 9.07 3.57 8.22
N PRO A 66 7.96 4.29 8.04
CA PRO A 66 6.72 4.04 8.79
C PRO A 66 6.12 2.69 8.37
N LEU A 67 5.78 1.85 9.37
CA LEU A 67 5.29 0.49 9.19
C LEU A 67 3.94 0.30 9.90
N LEU A 68 3.08 -0.56 9.35
CA LEU A 68 1.81 -1.01 9.92
C LEU A 68 1.83 -2.54 10.07
N GLN A 69 1.34 -3.08 11.18
CA GLN A 69 1.20 -4.53 11.44
C GLN A 69 -0.25 -4.89 11.72
#